data_AF-A0A6P5RGU1-F1
#
_entry.id   AF-A0A6P5RGU1-F1
#
_cell.length_a   1.000
_cell.length_b   1.000
_cell.length_c   1.000
_cell.angle_alpha   90.00
_cell.angle_beta   90.00
_cell.angle_gamma   90.00
#
_symmetry.space_group_name_H-M   'P 1'
#
loop_
_entity.id
_entity.type
_entity.pdbx_description
1 polymer ?
#
loop_
_entity_poly.entity_id
_entity_poly.type
_entity_poly.pdbx_seq_one_letter_code
_entity_poly.pdbx_strand_id
1 'polypeptide(L)'
;MGSASSMLTQYDIEEVQEHCNDLFSQQEIVSLYQRFCQLDRNAKGFISADEFLSVPEFAMNPLSQRLLKMVDGLNFKDFVAFLSAFSARASTQQKSERKLSDPTKLNIL
;
A
#
# COMPACT_ATOMS: atom_id res chain seq x y z
N MET A 1 21.15 20.98 2.75
CA MET A 1 21.14 20.08 1.57
C MET A 1 19.84 19.29 1.62
N GLY A 2 19.00 19.45 0.61
CA GLY A 2 17.57 19.15 0.67
C GLY A 2 17.26 17.67 0.84
N SER A 3 16.71 17.31 2.00
CA SER A 3 15.96 16.07 2.16
C SER A 3 14.50 16.44 1.96
N ALA A 4 14.01 16.34 0.73
CA ALA A 4 12.57 16.26 0.48
C ALA A 4 12.10 14.88 0.95
N SER A 5 12.25 14.62 2.24
CA SER A 5 11.52 13.58 2.95
C SER A 5 10.10 14.12 3.00
N SER A 6 9.33 13.93 1.92
CA SER A 6 7.92 14.29 1.86
C SER A 6 7.24 13.60 3.03
N MET A 7 7.03 14.33 4.13
CA MET A 7 6.28 13.78 5.25
C MET A 7 4.90 13.45 4.72
N LEU A 8 4.41 12.23 5.00
CA LEU A 8 3.00 11.94 4.81
C LEU A 8 2.20 13.03 5.51
N THR A 9 1.35 13.71 4.75
CA THR A 9 0.40 14.65 5.33
C THR A 9 -0.76 13.89 5.93
N GLN A 10 -1.53 14.54 6.79
CA GLN A 10 -2.77 13.97 7.32
C GLN A 10 -3.73 13.56 6.18
N TYR A 11 -3.77 14.35 5.11
CA TYR A 11 -4.56 14.06 3.91
C TYR A 11 -4.12 12.76 3.24
N ASP A 12 -2.81 12.53 3.08
CA ASP A 12 -2.30 11.30 2.47
C ASP A 12 -2.64 10.06 3.31
N ILE A 13 -2.60 10.20 4.64
CA ILE A 13 -2.94 9.12 5.58
C ILE A 13 -4.42 8.78 5.47
N GLU A 14 -5.29 9.79 5.53
CA GLU A 14 -6.74 9.61 5.44
C GLU A 14 -7.14 9.02 4.07
N GLU A 15 -6.54 9.50 2.99
CA GLU A 15 -6.80 8.98 1.64
C GLU A 15 -6.41 7.50 1.52
N VAL A 16 -5.25 7.11 2.04
CA VAL A 16 -4.80 5.71 2.04
C VAL A 16 -5.66 4.85 2.95
N GLN A 17 -6.08 5.39 4.09
CA GLN A 17 -6.93 4.70 5.05
C GLN A 17 -8.31 4.41 4.46
N GLU A 18 -8.94 5.40 3.81
CA GLU A 18 -10.20 5.24 3.10
C GLU A 18 -10.05 4.25 1.93
N HIS A 19 -8.97 4.36 1.15
CA HIS A 19 -8.68 3.43 0.06
C HIS A 19 -8.59 1.96 0.51
N CYS A 20 -8.15 1.75 1.75
CA CYS A 20 -8.05 0.43 2.37
C CYS A 20 -9.23 0.08 3.28
N ASN A 21 -10.33 0.84 3.27
CA ASN A 21 -11.51 0.64 4.13
C ASN A 21 -11.15 0.53 5.63
N ASP A 22 -10.30 1.43 6.13
CA ASP A 22 -9.88 1.45 7.55
C ASP A 22 -9.20 0.15 8.02
N LEU A 23 -8.68 -0.66 7.09
CA LEU A 23 -7.98 -1.90 7.42
C LEU A 23 -6.70 -1.64 8.21
N PHE A 24 -6.05 -0.51 7.94
CA PHE A 24 -4.84 -0.04 8.63
C PHE A 24 -5.16 1.23 9.41
N SER A 25 -4.66 1.31 10.64
CA SER A 25 -4.69 2.53 11.45
C SER A 25 -3.69 3.56 10.93
N GLN A 26 -3.89 4.83 11.28
CA GLN A 26 -2.97 5.92 10.93
C GLN A 26 -1.51 5.62 11.33
N GLN A 27 -1.29 5.01 12.51
CA GLN A 27 0.05 4.62 12.95
C GLN A 27 0.66 3.50 12.11
N GLU A 28 -0.16 2.54 11.65
CA GLU A 28 0.29 1.49 10.74
C GLU A 28 0.66 2.08 9.37
N ILE A 29 -0.14 3.01 8.84
CA ILE A 29 0.15 3.70 7.57
C ILE A 29 1.47 4.46 7.66
N VAL A 30 1.68 5.23 8.74
CA VAL A 30 2.95 5.93 8.98
C VAL A 30 4.12 4.94 9.08
N SER A 31 3.93 3.82 9.78
CA SER A 31 4.95 2.77 9.90
C SER A 31 5.26 2.10 8.56
N LEU A 32 4.24 1.85 7.74
CA LEU A 32 4.37 1.32 6.38
C LEU A 32 5.12 2.30 5.48
N TYR A 33 4.86 3.59 5.61
CA TYR A 33 5.58 4.62 4.85
C TYR A 33 7.05 4.71 5.21
N GLN A 34 7.36 4.66 6.51
CA GLN A 34 8.76 4.59 6.96
C GLN A 34 9.48 3.36 6.38
N ARG A 35 8.80 2.21 6.37
CA ARG A 35 9.35 0.99 5.73
C ARG A 35 9.46 1.14 4.22
N PHE A 36 8.50 1.77 3.56
CA PHE A 36 8.53 2.06 2.13
C PHE A 36 9.74 2.93 1.78
N CYS A 37 10.00 4.00 2.53
CA CYS A 37 11.20 4.83 2.35
C CYS A 37 12.50 4.08 2.62
N GLN A 38 12.51 3.10 3.54
CA GLN A 38 13.69 2.25 3.76
C GLN A 38 13.93 1.28 2.59
N LEU A 39 12.86 0.84 1.92
CA LEU A 39 12.92 -0.03 0.74
C LEU A 39 13.30 0.74 -0.53
N ASP A 40 12.71 1.92 -0.74
CA ASP A 40 13.01 2.83 -1.84
C ASP A 40 14.34 3.56 -1.59
N ARG A 41 15.44 2.83 -1.77
CA ARG A 41 16.81 3.31 -1.55
C ARG A 41 17.15 4.53 -2.40
N ASN A 42 16.45 4.67 -3.53
CA ASN A 42 16.71 5.73 -4.50
C ASN A 42 15.76 6.92 -4.33
N ALA A 43 14.83 6.88 -3.36
CA ALA A 43 13.78 7.88 -3.15
C ALA A 43 13.03 8.24 -4.45
N LYS A 44 12.79 7.25 -5.30
CA LYS A 44 12.11 7.40 -6.60
C LYS A 44 10.60 7.56 -6.44
N GLY A 45 10.04 7.18 -5.30
CA GLY A 45 8.60 7.14 -5.02
C GLY A 45 7.93 5.82 -5.42
N PHE A 46 8.71 4.82 -5.85
CA PHE A 46 8.24 3.49 -6.20
C PHE A 46 9.27 2.44 -5.81
N ILE A 47 8.81 1.24 -5.46
CA ILE A 47 9.69 0.10 -5.15
C ILE A 47 9.88 -0.72 -6.43
N SER A 48 11.15 -0.93 -6.81
CA SER A 48 11.49 -1.88 -7.88
C SER A 48 11.62 -3.30 -7.35
N ALA A 49 11.51 -4.28 -8.26
CA ALA A 49 11.69 -5.70 -7.91
C ALA A 49 13.02 -5.98 -7.17
N ASP A 50 14.13 -5.41 -7.62
CA ASP A 50 15.44 -5.51 -6.97
C ASP A 50 15.47 -4.94 -5.54
N GLU A 51 14.76 -3.82 -5.31
CA GLU A 51 14.68 -3.19 -3.98
C GLU A 51 13.88 -4.06 -3.01
N PHE A 52 12.84 -4.74 -3.49
CA PHE A 52 12.05 -5.66 -2.69
C PHE A 52 12.84 -6.94 -2.32
N LEU A 53 13.60 -7.50 -3.26
CA LEU A 53 14.51 -8.63 -3.02
C LEU A 53 15.69 -8.29 -2.10
N SER A 54 15.95 -7.00 -1.94
CA SER A 54 17.04 -6.53 -1.10
C SER A 54 16.81 -6.85 0.39
N VAL A 55 15.58 -7.18 0.76
CA VAL A 55 15.21 -7.74 2.07
C VAL A 55 15.32 -9.27 2.01
N PRO A 56 16.24 -9.87 2.77
CA PRO A 56 16.50 -11.30 2.70
C PRO A 56 15.27 -12.16 3.05
N GLU A 57 14.41 -11.68 3.95
CA GLU A 57 13.16 -12.34 4.33
C GLU A 57 12.19 -12.46 3.15
N PHE A 58 12.16 -11.45 2.27
CA PHE A 58 11.35 -11.51 1.05
C PHE A 58 12.04 -12.34 -0.02
N ALA A 59 13.36 -12.28 -0.17
CA ALA A 59 14.09 -13.08 -1.16
C ALA A 59 13.95 -14.59 -0.90
N MET A 60 13.96 -15.01 0.36
CA MET A 60 13.83 -16.41 0.77
C MET A 60 12.39 -16.94 0.70
N ASN A 61 11.40 -16.07 0.47
CA ASN A 61 10.01 -16.49 0.34
C ASN A 61 9.79 -17.19 -1.02
N PRO A 62 9.28 -18.43 -1.09
CA PRO A 62 9.03 -19.12 -2.36
C PRO A 62 8.00 -18.41 -3.27
N LEU A 63 7.22 -17.47 -2.73
CA LEU A 63 6.31 -16.63 -3.51
C LEU A 63 6.99 -15.37 -4.07
N SER A 64 8.23 -15.07 -3.68
CA SER A 64 8.95 -13.84 -4.06
C SER A 64 8.96 -13.62 -5.56
N GLN A 65 9.31 -14.65 -6.35
CA GLN A 65 9.31 -14.61 -7.80
C GLN A 65 7.96 -14.20 -8.41
N ARG A 66 6.85 -14.59 -7.78
CA ARG A 66 5.50 -14.24 -8.24
C ARG A 66 5.08 -12.85 -7.75
N LEU A 67 5.49 -12.47 -6.53
CA LEU A 67 5.26 -11.15 -5.96
C LEU A 67 6.06 -10.07 -6.69
N LEU A 68 7.29 -10.37 -7.15
CA LEU A 68 8.12 -9.43 -7.90
C LEU A 68 7.43 -8.89 -9.15
N LYS A 69 6.75 -9.76 -9.90
CA LYS A 69 5.97 -9.35 -11.08
C LYS A 69 4.81 -8.42 -10.75
N MET A 70 4.34 -8.43 -9.50
CA MET A 70 3.26 -7.57 -9.01
C MET A 70 3.80 -6.34 -8.27
N VAL A 71 5.03 -6.40 -7.76
CA VAL A 71 5.67 -5.35 -6.96
C VAL A 71 6.45 -4.34 -7.81
N ASP A 72 6.82 -4.71 -9.03
CA ASP A 72 7.64 -3.86 -9.88
C ASP A 72 6.94 -2.53 -10.22
N GLY A 73 7.47 -1.44 -9.65
CA GLY A 73 6.93 -0.09 -9.84
C GLY A 73 5.77 0.29 -8.92
N LEU A 74 5.57 -0.41 -7.79
CA LEU A 74 4.53 -0.03 -6.83
C LEU A 74 4.87 1.30 -6.15
N ASN A 75 3.95 2.26 -6.26
CA ASN A 75 3.98 3.45 -5.41
C ASN A 75 3.46 3.13 -4.00
N PHE A 76 3.52 4.10 -3.09
CA PHE A 76 3.10 3.90 -1.70
C PHE A 76 1.62 3.47 -1.58
N LYS A 77 0.70 4.06 -2.34
CA LYS A 77 -0.74 3.72 -2.29
C LYS A 77 -0.97 2.28 -2.74
N ASP A 78 -0.35 1.90 -3.85
CA ASP A 78 -0.45 0.54 -4.38
C ASP A 78 0.23 -0.48 -3.47
N PHE A 79 1.33 -0.11 -2.79
CA PHE A 79 1.98 -0.96 -1.80
C PHE A 79 1.07 -1.25 -0.60
N VAL A 80 0.38 -0.24 -0.08
CA VAL A 80 -0.56 -0.43 1.04
C VAL A 80 -1.79 -1.24 0.58
N ALA A 81 -2.33 -0.96 -0.62
CA ALA A 81 -3.42 -1.73 -1.20
C ALA A 81 -3.02 -3.19 -1.51
N PHE A 82 -1.77 -3.42 -1.89
CA PHE A 82 -1.22 -4.75 -2.07
C PHE A 82 -1.16 -5.50 -0.74
N LEU A 83 -0.63 -4.87 0.32
CA LEU A 83 -0.61 -5.44 1.66
C LEU A 83 -2.01 -5.69 2.21
N SER A 84 -2.99 -4.84 1.88
CA SER A 84 -4.38 -5.04 2.28
C SER A 84 -4.94 -6.35 1.71
N ALA A 85 -4.56 -6.73 0.50
CA ALA A 85 -4.98 -7.99 -0.13
C ALA A 85 -4.42 -9.26 0.55
N PHE A 86 -3.35 -9.13 1.35
CA PHE A 86 -2.76 -10.21 2.15
C PHE A 86 -3.12 -10.14 3.63
N SER A 87 -3.75 -9.05 4.08
CA SER A 87 -4.20 -8.91 5.46
C SER A 87 -5.26 -9.97 5.79
N ALA A 88 -5.08 -10.69 6.89
CA ALA A 88 -6.07 -11.64 7.41
C ALA A 88 -7.43 -10.96 7.74
N ARG A 89 -7.43 -9.63 7.93
CA ARG A 89 -8.63 -8.81 8.16
C ARG A 89 -9.40 -8.52 6.86
N ALA A 90 -8.79 -8.69 5.69
CA ALA A 90 -9.48 -8.67 4.40
C ALA A 90 -10.21 -10.01 4.22
N SER A 91 -11.22 -10.24 5.06
CA SER A 91 -12.08 -11.42 4.96
C SER A 91 -12.68 -11.53 3.56
N THR A 92 -12.83 -12.77 3.11
CA THR A 92 -13.24 -13.20 1.76
C THR A 92 -14.48 -12.49 1.19
N GLN A 93 -15.31 -11.84 2.01
CA GLN A 93 -16.48 -11.06 1.59
C GLN A 93 -16.14 -9.73 0.88
N GLN A 94 -15.04 -9.06 1.20
CA GLN A 94 -14.69 -7.76 0.58
C GLN A 94 -14.12 -7.89 -0.84
N LYS A 95 -13.72 -9.09 -1.28
CA LYS A 95 -13.20 -9.31 -2.64
C LYS A 95 -14.31 -9.33 -3.70
N SER A 96 -15.56 -9.59 -3.32
CA SER A 96 -16.73 -9.61 -4.21
C SER A 96 -17.48 -8.27 -4.30
N GLU A 97 -17.22 -7.33 -3.40
CA GLU A 97 -18.01 -6.08 -3.27
C GLU A 97 -17.35 -4.83 -3.87
N ARG A 98 -16.30 -4.94 -4.70
CA ARG A 98 -15.79 -3.78 -5.48
C ARG A 98 -16.75 -3.30 -6.60
N LYS A 99 -18.03 -3.65 -6.53
CA LYS A 99 -19.08 -3.22 -7.46
C LYS A 99 -20.38 -2.81 -6.75
N LEU A 100 -20.36 -2.26 -5.54
CA LEU A 100 -21.58 -1.61 -5.03
C LEU A 100 -21.33 -0.64 -3.88
N SER A 101 -20.77 0.53 -4.17
CA SER A 101 -20.78 1.62 -3.18
C SER A 101 -20.69 2.96 -3.88
N ASP A 102 -21.79 3.36 -4.52
CA ASP A 102 -22.13 4.77 -4.63
C ASP A 102 -23.61 4.98 -4.27
N PRO A 103 -23.98 4.88 -2.98
CA PRO A 103 -25.35 5.10 -2.53
C PRO A 103 -25.74 6.59 -2.46
N THR A 104 -24.85 7.53 -2.81
CA THR A 104 -25.08 8.97 -2.61
C THR A 104 -25.65 9.69 -3.84
N LYS A 105 -25.81 9.03 -4.98
CA LYS A 105 -26.39 9.64 -6.20
C LYS A 105 -27.90 9.44 -6.39
N LEU A 106 -28.59 8.87 -5.40
CA LEU A 106 -30.06 8.73 -5.38
C LEU A 106 -30.72 9.64 -4.34
N ASN A 107 -30.24 10.88 -4.25
CA ASN A 107 -31.02 11.98 -3.66
C ASN A 107 -31.20 13.07 -4.71
N ILE A 108 -31.99 12.77 -5.74
CA ILE A 108 -32.64 13.79 -6.56
C ILE A 108 -34.14 13.52 -6.44
N LEU A 109 -34.82 14.55 -5.94
CA LEU A 109 -36.26 14.76 -5.92
C LEU A 109 -36.93 14.34 -7.24
#